data_AF-A0A961CWE4-F1
#
_entry.id   AF-A0A961CWE4-F1
#
_cell.length_a   1.000
_cell.length_b   1.000
_cell.length_c   1.000
_cell.angle_alpha   90.00
_cell.angle_beta   90.00
_cell.angle_gamma   90.00
#
_symmetry.space_group_name_H-M   'P 1'
#
loop_
_entity.id
_entity.type
_entity.pdbx_description
1 polymer ?
#
loop_
_entity_poly.entity_id
_entity_poly.type
_entity_poly.pdbx_seq_one_letter_code
_entity_poly.pdbx_strand_id
1 'polypeptide(L)'
;MPYPGDRFPLERRRHRGGVGDGGECTMALSERSRSVLYHGFMSVVDDEAAVQEMMAFFPARDLEEPVTRDHLHAELADLRIEMAELRTEFAEFRTDMRSEMDEFRTDMRSEMDAFRNEIRAEMDAFRTDIRTELGTMRTEFRSELHKVFGWNLAAFVSMAAVIVAAVRL
;
A
#
# COMPACT_ATOMS: atom_id res chain seq x y z
N MET A 1 10.62 -14.30 -11.29
CA MET A 1 9.73 -14.02 -12.42
C MET A 1 9.78 -12.52 -12.72
N PRO A 2 9.90 -12.08 -13.98
CA PRO A 2 10.13 -10.69 -14.32
C PRO A 2 8.82 -9.90 -14.51
N TYR A 3 8.84 -8.63 -14.11
CA TYR A 3 7.79 -7.64 -14.38
C TYR A 3 7.69 -7.32 -15.89
N PRO A 4 6.48 -7.20 -16.46
CA PRO A 4 6.29 -6.62 -17.78
C PRO A 4 5.62 -5.25 -17.66
N GLY A 5 6.41 -4.21 -17.37
CA GLY A 5 6.01 -2.82 -17.54
C GLY A 5 6.63 -2.29 -18.83
N ASP A 6 5.82 -2.06 -19.85
CA ASP A 6 5.98 -1.01 -20.86
C ASP A 6 4.98 -1.24 -22.01
N ARG A 7 3.86 -0.51 -22.01
CA ARG A 7 3.22 0.05 -23.22
C ARG A 7 2.38 1.26 -22.83
N PHE A 8 2.96 2.45 -22.97
CA PHE A 8 2.18 3.67 -23.17
C PHE A 8 1.42 3.58 -24.50
N PRO A 9 0.17 4.04 -24.53
CA PRO A 9 -0.36 4.75 -25.69
C PRO A 9 -0.76 6.16 -25.25
N LEU A 10 0.17 7.11 -25.40
CA LEU A 10 -0.17 8.52 -25.53
C LEU A 10 -0.78 8.71 -26.92
N GLU A 11 -2.10 8.61 -27.04
CA GLU A 11 -2.86 9.27 -28.12
C GLU A 11 -4.37 9.04 -27.98
N ARG A 12 -5.06 10.00 -27.37
CA ARG A 12 -6.35 10.46 -27.91
C ARG A 12 -6.36 11.98 -27.97
N ARG A 13 -5.86 12.49 -29.10
CA ARG A 13 -6.24 13.79 -29.64
C ARG A 13 -7.72 13.79 -30.04
N ARG A 14 -8.38 14.90 -29.70
CA ARG A 14 -9.35 15.75 -30.46
C ARG A 14 -10.53 16.04 -29.54
N HIS A 15 -10.76 17.28 -29.11
CA HIS A 15 -11.06 18.44 -29.97
C HIS A 15 -10.24 19.67 -29.53
N ARG A 16 -9.30 20.12 -30.37
CA ARG A 16 -9.48 21.26 -31.29
C ARG A 16 -9.79 22.56 -30.54
N GLY A 17 -8.76 23.10 -29.88
CA GLY A 17 -8.60 24.56 -29.81
C GLY A 17 -8.56 25.10 -31.24
N GLY A 18 -9.61 25.84 -31.61
CA GLY A 18 -9.67 26.68 -32.79
C GLY A 18 -9.48 28.12 -32.35
N VAL A 19 -8.23 28.58 -32.35
CA VAL A 19 -7.93 30.00 -32.46
C VAL A 19 -8.06 30.36 -33.94
N GLY A 20 -8.81 31.43 -34.22
CA GLY A 20 -8.83 32.12 -35.50
C GLY A 20 -9.85 31.57 -36.50
N ASP A 21 -11.09 32.03 -36.40
CA ASP A 21 -11.88 32.28 -37.60
C ASP A 21 -11.92 33.79 -37.84
N GLY A 22 -11.13 34.22 -38.82
CA GLY A 22 -11.30 35.51 -39.45
C GLY A 22 -12.45 35.39 -40.43
N GLY A 23 -13.64 35.80 -40.01
CA GLY A 23 -14.83 35.80 -40.82
C GLY A 23 -15.93 36.54 -40.09
N GLU A 24 -16.12 37.82 -40.46
CA GLU A 24 -17.19 38.70 -39.99
C GLU A 24 -17.07 39.20 -38.54
N CYS A 25 -16.49 40.40 -38.36
CA CYS A 25 -16.80 41.25 -37.21
C CYS A 25 -18.28 41.66 -37.28
N THR A 26 -19.19 40.72 -37.04
CA THR A 26 -20.55 41.07 -36.65
C THR A 26 -20.43 41.75 -35.29
N MET A 27 -20.61 43.07 -35.28
CA MET A 27 -20.57 43.88 -34.06
C MET A 27 -21.81 43.54 -33.21
N ALA A 28 -21.79 42.39 -32.54
CA ALA A 28 -22.83 42.03 -31.60
C ALA A 28 -22.69 42.96 -30.38
N LEU A 29 -23.65 43.87 -30.23
CA LEU A 29 -23.64 44.91 -29.20
C LEU A 29 -24.18 44.35 -27.87
N SER A 30 -23.76 44.93 -26.75
CA SER A 30 -24.45 44.66 -25.47
C SER A 30 -25.91 45.12 -25.54
N GLU A 31 -26.82 44.49 -24.79
CA GLU A 31 -28.24 44.93 -24.76
C GLU A 31 -28.40 46.40 -24.42
N ARG A 32 -27.58 46.90 -23.48
CA ARG A 32 -27.57 48.32 -23.10
C ARG A 32 -27.14 49.21 -24.26
N SER A 33 -26.08 48.84 -24.98
CA SER A 33 -25.61 49.57 -26.15
C SER A 33 -26.62 49.52 -27.31
N ARG A 34 -27.27 48.37 -27.51
CA ARG A 34 -28.32 48.17 -28.52
C ARG A 34 -29.55 49.03 -28.23
N SER A 35 -29.99 49.10 -26.98
CA SER A 35 -31.13 49.94 -26.56
C SER A 35 -30.84 51.43 -26.76
N VAL A 36 -29.63 51.89 -26.43
CA VAL A 36 -29.24 53.30 -26.64
C VAL A 36 -29.23 53.65 -28.13
N LEU A 37 -28.72 52.77 -29.00
CA LEU A 37 -28.73 53.02 -30.44
C LEU A 37 -30.14 52.97 -31.04
N TYR A 38 -31.03 52.11 -30.53
CA TYR A 38 -32.43 52.05 -30.96
C TYR A 38 -33.14 53.39 -30.72
N HIS A 39 -33.01 53.93 -29.52
CA HIS A 39 -33.59 55.25 -29.20
C HIS A 39 -32.93 56.40 -29.96
N GLY A 40 -31.61 56.31 -30.20
CA GLY A 40 -30.90 57.27 -31.04
C GLY A 40 -31.42 57.31 -32.47
N PHE A 41 -31.57 56.16 -33.13
CA PHE A 41 -32.04 56.09 -34.52
C PHE A 41 -33.51 56.46 -34.69
N MET A 42 -34.39 56.13 -33.75
CA MET A 42 -35.80 56.60 -33.75
C MET A 42 -35.91 58.13 -33.74
N SER A 43 -34.92 58.85 -33.20
CA SER A 43 -34.93 60.31 -33.20
C SER A 43 -34.57 60.94 -34.57
N VAL A 44 -33.95 60.17 -35.46
CA VAL A 44 -33.45 60.62 -36.78
C VAL A 44 -34.29 60.03 -37.92
N VAL A 45 -34.77 58.81 -37.75
CA VAL A 45 -35.60 58.07 -38.70
C VAL A 45 -36.91 57.77 -37.99
N ASP A 46 -37.97 58.50 -38.33
CA ASP A 46 -39.33 58.33 -37.78
C ASP A 46 -40.08 57.15 -38.44
N ASP A 47 -39.33 56.09 -38.74
CA ASP A 47 -39.82 54.83 -39.31
C ASP A 47 -39.25 53.68 -38.48
N GLU A 48 -40.12 53.13 -37.62
CA GLU A 48 -39.80 52.07 -36.69
C GLU A 48 -39.39 50.77 -37.41
N ALA A 49 -39.92 50.51 -38.60
CA ALA A 49 -39.58 49.33 -39.38
C ALA A 49 -38.17 49.44 -39.95
N ALA A 50 -37.78 50.62 -40.45
CA ALA A 50 -36.43 50.87 -40.94
C ALA A 50 -35.37 50.78 -39.83
N VAL A 51 -35.68 51.31 -38.63
CA VAL A 51 -34.79 51.19 -37.47
C VAL A 51 -34.65 49.74 -37.01
N GLN A 52 -35.75 48.97 -37.04
CA GLN A 52 -35.73 47.54 -36.71
C GLN A 52 -34.87 46.73 -37.70
N GLU A 53 -34.98 47.01 -39.00
CA GLU A 53 -34.13 46.40 -40.03
C GLU A 53 -32.66 46.75 -39.82
N MET A 54 -32.34 48.02 -39.53
CA MET A 54 -30.98 48.44 -39.19
C MET A 54 -30.44 47.73 -37.94
N MET A 55 -31.29 47.52 -36.93
CA MET A 55 -30.93 46.81 -35.71
C MET A 55 -30.71 45.32 -35.94
N ALA A 56 -31.28 44.72 -36.98
CA ALA A 56 -31.02 43.31 -37.31
C ALA A 56 -29.54 43.05 -37.66
N PHE A 57 -28.82 44.07 -38.15
CA PHE A 57 -27.38 43.98 -38.42
C PHE A 57 -26.49 44.00 -37.16
N PHE A 58 -27.06 44.28 -35.97
CA PHE A 58 -26.33 44.38 -34.70
C PHE A 58 -26.95 43.52 -33.57
N PRO A 59 -27.04 42.19 -33.72
CA PRO A 59 -27.70 41.32 -32.73
C PRO A 59 -27.14 41.54 -31.32
N ALA A 60 -27.99 41.48 -30.30
CA ALA A 60 -27.51 41.52 -28.92
C ALA A 60 -26.62 40.29 -28.68
N ARG A 61 -25.48 40.46 -28.01
CA ARG A 61 -24.78 39.29 -27.45
C ARG A 61 -25.64 38.76 -26.32
N ASP A 62 -26.32 37.65 -26.54
CA ASP A 62 -26.79 36.81 -25.45
C ASP A 62 -25.55 36.43 -24.64
N LEU A 63 -25.44 36.98 -23.43
CA LEU A 63 -24.46 36.55 -22.45
C LEU A 63 -24.61 35.03 -22.31
N GLU A 64 -23.49 34.31 -22.42
CA GLU A 64 -23.28 32.89 -22.09
C GLU A 64 -24.55 32.12 -21.74
N GLU A 65 -24.94 31.20 -22.63
CA GLU A 65 -26.02 30.22 -22.46
C GLU A 65 -26.35 30.00 -20.97
N PRO A 66 -27.47 30.56 -20.48
CA PRO A 66 -27.67 30.73 -19.04
C PRO A 66 -27.68 29.35 -18.42
N VAL A 67 -26.72 29.10 -17.53
CA VAL A 67 -26.68 27.86 -16.74
C VAL A 67 -28.03 27.73 -16.05
N THR A 68 -28.85 26.80 -16.54
CA THR A 68 -30.21 26.63 -16.05
C THR A 68 -30.16 26.09 -14.63
N ARG A 69 -31.17 26.47 -13.83
CA ARG A 69 -31.32 25.97 -12.46
C ARG A 69 -31.28 24.44 -12.42
N ASP A 70 -31.81 23.79 -13.46
CA ASP A 70 -31.85 22.34 -13.59
C ASP A 70 -30.46 21.73 -13.80
N HIS A 71 -29.59 22.39 -14.57
CA HIS A 71 -28.19 21.96 -14.73
C HIS A 71 -27.44 22.00 -13.39
N LEU A 72 -27.58 23.07 -12.61
CA LEU A 72 -26.97 23.15 -11.28
C LEU A 72 -27.53 22.10 -10.31
N HIS A 73 -28.82 21.78 -10.41
CA HIS A 73 -29.42 20.72 -9.60
C HIS A 73 -28.90 19.33 -9.97
N ALA A 74 -28.66 19.07 -11.26
CA ALA A 74 -28.06 17.82 -11.73
C ALA A 74 -26.63 17.67 -11.20
N GLU A 75 -25.77 18.67 -11.41
CA GLU A 75 -24.38 18.66 -10.91
C GLU A 75 -24.30 18.51 -9.38
N LEU A 76 -25.20 19.16 -8.63
CA LEU A 76 -25.29 18.99 -7.18
C LEU A 76 -25.79 17.60 -6.75
N ALA A 77 -26.61 16.95 -7.57
CA ALA A 77 -27.05 15.59 -7.32
C ALA A 77 -25.90 14.60 -7.55
N ASP A 78 -25.15 14.78 -8.64
CA ASP A 78 -24.00 13.95 -8.99
C ASP A 78 -22.90 14.07 -7.92
N LEU A 79 -22.55 15.31 -7.51
CA LEU A 79 -21.60 15.54 -6.41
C LEU A 79 -22.04 14.89 -5.08
N ARG A 80 -23.36 14.82 -4.82
CA ARG A 80 -23.87 14.13 -3.62
C ARG A 80 -23.71 12.63 -3.71
N ILE A 81 -23.84 12.06 -4.90
CA ILE A 81 -23.63 10.63 -5.16
C ILE A 81 -22.14 10.33 -4.97
N GLU A 82 -21.24 11.07 -5.62
CA GLU A 82 -19.79 10.90 -5.46
C GLU A 82 -19.35 11.03 -3.99
N MET A 83 -19.90 12.01 -3.27
CA MET A 83 -19.63 12.16 -1.83
C MET A 83 -20.16 11.00 -0.98
N ALA A 84 -21.24 10.34 -1.41
CA ALA A 84 -21.75 9.14 -0.74
C ALA A 84 -20.85 7.94 -1.04
N GLU A 85 -20.42 7.77 -2.28
CA GLU A 85 -19.49 6.71 -2.71
C GLU A 85 -18.13 6.82 -2.00
N LEU A 86 -17.55 8.02 -1.92
CA LEU A 86 -16.31 8.24 -1.17
C LEU A 86 -16.46 7.93 0.32
N ARG A 87 -17.64 8.19 0.90
CA ARG A 87 -17.91 7.82 2.30
C ARG A 87 -18.00 6.31 2.48
N THR A 88 -18.57 5.59 1.53
CA THR A 88 -18.61 4.12 1.57
C THR A 88 -17.22 3.53 1.39
N GLU A 89 -16.45 3.98 0.39
CA GLU A 89 -15.07 3.52 0.18
C GLU A 89 -14.19 3.79 1.42
N PHE A 90 -14.33 4.95 2.05
CA PHE A 90 -13.58 5.25 3.26
C PHE A 90 -14.00 4.39 4.47
N ALA A 91 -15.27 4.00 4.54
CA ALA A 91 -15.75 3.09 5.58
C ALA A 91 -15.25 1.66 5.35
N GLU A 92 -15.22 1.20 4.09
CA GLU A 92 -14.64 -0.08 3.68
C GLU A 92 -13.15 -0.11 3.98
N PHE A 93 -12.38 0.89 3.53
CA PHE A 93 -10.96 1.01 3.81
C PHE A 93 -10.65 0.97 5.31
N ARG A 94 -11.46 1.66 6.14
CA ARG A 94 -11.29 1.60 7.61
C ARG A 94 -11.54 0.20 8.15
N THR A 95 -12.49 -0.53 7.58
CA THR A 95 -12.82 -1.90 7.98
C THR A 95 -11.71 -2.86 7.59
N ASP A 96 -11.20 -2.74 6.37
CA ASP A 96 -10.08 -3.54 5.86
C ASP A 96 -8.81 -3.32 6.70
N MET A 97 -8.44 -2.05 6.95
CA MET A 97 -7.33 -1.71 7.83
C MET A 97 -7.47 -2.31 9.23
N ARG A 98 -8.69 -2.35 9.77
CA ARG A 98 -8.94 -2.95 11.08
C ARG A 98 -8.77 -4.48 11.02
N SER A 99 -9.27 -5.11 9.97
CA SER A 99 -9.11 -6.55 9.73
C SER A 99 -7.64 -6.92 9.60
N GLU A 100 -6.87 -6.20 8.78
CA GLU A 100 -5.43 -6.43 8.60
C GLU A 100 -4.66 -6.26 9.92
N MET A 101 -5.01 -5.27 10.74
CA MET A 101 -4.39 -5.09 12.06
C MET A 101 -4.71 -6.23 13.03
N ASP A 102 -5.95 -6.75 13.01
CA ASP A 102 -6.35 -7.87 13.86
C ASP A 102 -5.69 -9.18 13.39
N GLU A 103 -5.55 -9.38 12.08
CA GLU A 103 -4.81 -10.49 11.49
C GLU A 103 -3.33 -10.43 11.86
N PHE A 104 -2.68 -9.29 11.63
CA PHE A 104 -1.27 -9.08 11.99
C PHE A 104 -1.02 -9.31 13.49
N ARG A 105 -1.91 -8.84 14.37
CA ARG A 105 -1.81 -9.10 15.82
C ARG A 105 -1.90 -10.59 16.14
N THR A 106 -2.77 -11.32 15.44
CA THR A 106 -2.94 -12.76 15.64
C THR A 106 -1.71 -13.52 15.17
N ASP A 107 -1.18 -13.15 14.01
CA ASP A 107 0.02 -13.76 13.43
C ASP A 107 1.25 -13.55 14.32
N MET A 108 1.50 -12.30 14.74
CA MET A 108 2.57 -11.98 15.70
C MET A 108 2.47 -12.77 17.01
N ARG A 109 1.25 -13.02 17.50
CA ARG A 109 1.05 -13.82 18.71
C ARG A 109 1.38 -15.29 18.46
N SER A 110 0.96 -15.83 17.31
CA SER A 110 1.26 -17.19 16.88
C SER A 110 2.76 -17.41 16.73
N GLU A 111 3.46 -16.50 16.04
CA GLU A 111 4.91 -16.56 15.87
C GLU A 111 5.65 -16.52 17.22
N MET A 112 5.22 -15.66 18.15
CA MET A 112 5.83 -15.59 19.48
C MET A 112 5.63 -16.86 20.30
N ASP A 113 4.45 -17.48 20.21
CA ASP A 113 4.19 -18.76 20.88
C ASP A 113 4.98 -19.91 20.22
N ALA A 114 5.12 -19.91 18.89
CA ALA A 114 5.95 -20.86 18.17
C ALA A 114 7.42 -20.74 18.57
N PHE A 115 7.98 -19.53 18.57
CA PHE A 115 9.35 -19.26 18.99
C PHE A 115 9.61 -19.66 20.45
N ARG A 116 8.66 -19.40 21.36
CA ARG A 116 8.76 -19.84 22.76
C ARG A 116 8.82 -21.36 22.87
N ASN A 117 8.01 -22.07 22.08
CA ASN A 117 7.99 -23.53 22.08
C ASN A 117 9.29 -24.10 21.50
N GLU A 118 9.83 -23.49 20.45
CA GLU A 118 11.11 -23.85 19.85
C GLU A 118 12.25 -23.72 20.85
N ILE A 119 12.39 -22.56 21.51
CA ILE A 119 13.41 -22.36 22.56
C ILE A 119 13.29 -23.41 23.67
N ARG A 120 12.06 -23.73 24.08
CA ARG A 120 11.85 -24.73 25.13
C ARG A 120 12.31 -26.12 24.68
N ALA A 121 11.99 -26.49 23.45
CA ALA A 121 12.43 -27.75 22.87
C ALA A 121 13.95 -27.82 22.74
N GLU A 122 14.60 -26.75 22.27
CA GLU A 122 16.06 -26.66 22.20
C GLU A 122 16.72 -26.76 23.57
N MET A 123 16.16 -26.11 24.60
CA MET A 123 16.68 -26.21 25.96
C MET A 123 16.55 -27.61 26.56
N ASP A 124 15.44 -28.31 26.29
CA ASP A 124 15.25 -29.69 26.74
C ASP A 124 16.15 -30.68 25.98
N ALA A 125 16.37 -30.45 24.68
CA ALA A 125 17.35 -31.19 23.88
C ALA A 125 18.77 -30.98 24.43
N PHE A 126 19.19 -29.74 24.62
CA PHE A 126 20.51 -29.39 25.17
C PHE A 126 20.73 -29.99 26.56
N ARG A 127 19.72 -29.97 27.44
CA ARG A 127 19.80 -30.61 28.76
C ARG A 127 19.98 -32.13 28.65
N THR A 128 19.32 -32.75 27.69
CA THR A 128 19.43 -34.19 27.42
C THR A 128 20.82 -34.55 26.90
N ASP A 129 21.36 -33.74 26.00
CA ASP A 129 22.72 -33.91 25.46
C ASP A 129 23.76 -33.81 26.57
N ILE A 130 23.73 -32.77 27.40
CA ILE A 130 24.65 -32.63 28.56
C ILE A 130 24.56 -33.85 29.49
N ARG A 131 23.34 -34.31 29.81
CA ARG A 131 23.17 -35.47 30.70
C ARG A 131 23.75 -36.73 30.07
N THR A 132 23.61 -36.89 28.77
CA THR A 132 24.14 -38.02 28.01
C THR A 132 25.67 -37.96 27.98
N GLU A 133 26.26 -36.83 27.60
CA GLU A 133 27.71 -36.63 27.57
C GLU A 133 28.36 -36.85 28.95
N LEU A 134 27.78 -36.30 30.03
CA LEU A 134 28.24 -36.55 31.39
C LEU A 134 28.12 -38.03 31.78
N GLY A 135 27.05 -38.70 31.34
CA GLY A 135 26.86 -40.13 31.50
C GLY A 135 27.99 -40.92 30.86
N THR A 136 28.29 -40.63 29.59
CA THR A 136 29.36 -41.24 28.81
C THR A 136 30.72 -40.99 29.47
N MET A 137 31.06 -39.75 29.78
CA MET A 137 32.33 -39.40 30.44
C MET A 137 32.51 -40.14 31.77
N ARG A 138 31.45 -40.26 32.59
CA ARG A 138 31.49 -41.01 33.84
C ARG A 138 31.77 -42.50 33.60
N THR A 139 31.16 -43.10 32.57
CA THR A 139 31.40 -44.51 32.23
C THR A 139 32.80 -44.75 31.71
N GLU A 140 33.31 -43.86 30.86
CA GLU A 140 34.68 -43.91 30.34
C GLU A 140 35.69 -43.78 31.48
N PHE A 141 35.52 -42.79 32.36
CA PHE A 141 36.40 -42.60 33.50
C PHE A 141 36.41 -43.82 34.44
N ARG A 142 35.25 -44.42 34.73
CA ARG A 142 35.16 -45.63 35.55
C ARG A 142 35.86 -46.82 34.89
N SER A 143 35.71 -46.97 33.57
CA SER A 143 36.39 -48.00 32.78
C SER A 143 37.90 -47.82 32.83
N GLU A 144 38.41 -46.60 32.61
CA GLU A 144 39.84 -46.30 32.69
C GLU A 144 40.40 -46.55 34.10
N LEU A 145 39.67 -46.15 35.15
CA LEU A 145 40.07 -46.49 36.52
C LEU A 145 40.16 -48.00 36.74
N HIS A 146 39.17 -48.78 36.30
CA HIS A 146 39.22 -50.24 36.43
C HIS A 146 40.43 -50.84 35.69
N LYS A 147 40.76 -50.35 34.49
CA LYS A 147 41.96 -50.77 33.77
C LYS A 147 43.21 -50.47 34.59
N VAL A 148 43.35 -49.24 35.06
CA VAL A 148 44.51 -48.81 35.87
C VAL A 148 44.63 -49.64 37.14
N PHE A 149 43.53 -49.87 37.87
CA PHE A 149 43.55 -50.73 39.06
C PHE A 149 43.91 -52.18 38.71
N GLY A 150 43.40 -52.72 37.60
CA GLY A 150 43.76 -54.05 37.12
C GLY A 150 45.25 -54.19 36.82
N TRP A 151 45.82 -53.25 36.07
CA TRP A 151 47.26 -53.21 35.77
C TRP A 151 48.11 -53.05 37.03
N ASN A 152 47.72 -52.17 37.95
CA ASN A 152 48.42 -52.00 39.23
C ASN A 152 48.38 -53.28 40.07
N LEU A 153 47.21 -53.93 40.18
CA LEU A 153 47.09 -55.19 40.91
C LEU A 153 47.99 -56.27 40.30
N ALA A 154 48.01 -56.41 38.98
CA ALA A 154 48.89 -57.35 38.29
C ALA A 154 50.38 -57.05 38.56
N ALA A 155 50.77 -55.77 38.57
CA ALA A 155 52.13 -55.36 38.91
C ALA A 155 52.50 -55.65 40.38
N PHE A 156 51.58 -55.44 41.33
CA PHE A 156 51.81 -55.79 42.73
C PHE A 156 51.95 -57.30 42.93
N VAL A 157 51.10 -58.09 42.26
CA VAL A 157 51.16 -59.57 42.32
C VAL A 157 52.48 -60.08 41.75
N SER A 158 52.94 -59.54 40.61
CA SER A 158 54.22 -59.95 40.02
C SER A 158 55.39 -59.59 40.94
N MET A 159 55.40 -58.37 41.51
CA MET A 159 56.42 -57.95 42.47
C MET A 159 56.45 -58.86 43.71
N ALA A 160 55.29 -59.18 44.29
CA ALA A 160 55.19 -60.06 45.44
C ALA A 160 55.72 -61.48 45.11
N ALA A 161 55.43 -62.01 43.92
CA ALA A 161 55.94 -63.30 43.48
C ALA A 161 57.48 -63.32 43.41
N VAL A 162 58.09 -62.25 42.90
CA VAL A 162 59.56 -62.10 42.87
C VAL A 162 60.14 -62.08 44.29
N ILE A 163 59.53 -61.31 45.21
CA ILE A 163 59.97 -61.24 46.61
C ILE A 163 59.91 -62.62 47.27
N VAL A 164 58.80 -63.34 47.10
CA VAL A 164 58.62 -64.69 47.65
C VAL A 164 59.65 -65.68 47.08
N ALA A 165 59.97 -65.60 45.80
CA ALA A 165 61.00 -66.43 45.18
C ALA A 165 62.40 -66.12 45.76
N ALA A 166 62.72 -64.84 45.98
CA ALA A 166 64.00 -64.41 46.55
C ALA A 166 64.19 -64.86 48.00
N VAL A 167 63.13 -64.91 48.82
CA VAL A 167 63.20 -65.37 50.23
C VAL A 167 63.41 -66.90 50.33
N ARG A 168 63.05 -67.66 49.29
CA ARG A 168 63.20 -69.13 49.27
C ARG A 168 64.56 -69.61 48.74
N LEU A 169 65.35 -68.73 48.14
CA LEU A 169 66.73 -69.00 47.68
C LEU A 169 67.72 -68.87 48.83
#